data_AF-X1JDW0-F1
#
_entry.id   AF-X1JDW0-F1
#
_cell.length_a   1.000
_cell.length_b   1.000
_cell.length_c   1.000
_cell.angle_alpha   90.00
_cell.angle_beta   90.00
_cell.angle_gamma   90.00
#
_symmetry.space_group_name_H-M   'P 1'
#
loop_
_entity.id
_entity.type
_entity.pdbx_description
1 polymer ?
#
loop_
_entity_poly.entity_id
_entity_poly.type
_entity_poly.pdbx_seq_one_letter_code
_entity_poly.pdbx_strand_id
1 'polypeptide(L)' 'MKTTGAQILCEGLVREGVEVIFGFPGGAVIPLYDTLSHYSQLRHILVRHEQGA' A
#
# COMPACT_ATOMS: atom_id res chain seq x y z
N MET A 1 6.43 -10.90 17.74
CA MET A 1 6.57 -9.52 17.23
C MET A 1 5.17 -8.97 17.01
N LYS A 2 4.89 -7.70 17.36
CA LYS A 2 3.61 -7.06 17.01
C LYS A 2 3.63 -6.63 15.53
N THR A 3 2.55 -6.90 14.81
CA THR A 3 2.34 -6.46 13.42
C THR A 3 2.23 -4.93 13.37
N THR A 4 2.84 -4.29 12.36
CA THR A 4 2.74 -2.83 12.17
C THR A 4 1.38 -2.44 11.58
N GLY A 5 1.00 -1.16 11.70
CA GLY A 5 -0.23 -0.68 11.07
C GLY A 5 -0.24 -0.85 9.54
N ALA A 6 0.91 -0.67 8.89
CA ALA A 6 1.06 -0.87 7.45
C ALA A 6 0.84 -2.34 7.05
N GLN A 7 1.38 -3.28 7.83
CA GLN A 7 1.18 -4.71 7.59
C GLN A 7 -0.29 -5.11 7.78
N ILE A 8 -0.95 -4.59 8.83
CA ILE A 8 -2.39 -4.82 9.05
C ILE A 8 -3.21 -4.34 7.86
N LEU A 9 -2.88 -3.15 7.33
CA LEU A 9 -3.56 -2.60 6.15
C LEU A 9 -3.37 -3.48 4.91
N CYS A 10 -2.13 -3.83 4.57
CA CYS A 10 -1.85 -4.67 3.40
C CYS A 10 -2.51 -6.06 3.50
N GLU A 11 -2.46 -6.70 4.67
CA GLU A 11 -3.15 -7.98 4.87
C GLU A 11 -4.67 -7.86 4.73
N GLY A 12 -5.26 -6.78 5.24
CA GLY A 12 -6.69 -6.51 5.07
C GLY A 12 -7.07 -6.39 3.60
N LEU A 13 -6.33 -5.58 2.84
CA LEU A 13 -6.56 -5.39 1.40
C LEU A 13 -6.48 -6.73 0.63
N VAL A 14 -5.50 -7.57 0.95
CA VAL A 14 -5.37 -8.91 0.33
C VAL A 14 -6.56 -9.80 0.65
N ARG A 15 -7.04 -9.80 1.91
CA ARG A 15 -8.19 -10.62 2.32
C ARG A 15 -9.50 -10.18 1.65
N GLU A 16 -9.64 -8.89 1.39
CA GLU A 16 -10.77 -8.32 0.63
C GLU A 16 -10.64 -8.53 -0.89
N GLY A 17 -9.57 -9.18 -1.36
CA GLY A 17 -9.37 -9.46 -2.78
C GLY A 17 -8.95 -8.24 -3.59
N VAL A 18 -8.38 -7.21 -2.96
CA VAL A 18 -7.83 -6.06 -3.68
C VAL A 18 -6.58 -6.49 -4.45
N GLU A 19 -6.55 -6.18 -5.74
CA GLU A 19 -5.41 -6.49 -6.62
C GLU A 19 -4.60 -5.25 -7.01
N VAL A 20 -5.20 -4.07 -6.97
CA VAL A 20 -4.61 -2.82 -7.47
C VAL A 20 -4.76 -1.69 -6.46
N ILE A 21 -3.68 -0.96 -6.22
CA ILE A 21 -3.64 0.23 -5.35
C ILE A 21 -3.07 1.40 -6.15
N PHE A 22 -3.80 2.50 -6.20
CA PHE A 22 -3.32 3.76 -6.75
C PHE A 22 -2.71 4.60 -5.63
N GLY A 23 -1.62 5.29 -5.91
CA GLY A 23 -1.06 6.21 -4.91
C GLY A 23 0.12 7.02 -5.38
N PHE A 24 0.41 8.05 -4.62
CA PHE A 24 1.59 8.90 -4.76
C PHE A 24 2.40 8.85 -3.46
N PRO A 25 3.71 8.59 -3.49
CA PRO A 25 4.52 8.52 -2.29
C PRO A 25 4.79 9.93 -1.73
N GLY A 26 4.67 10.05 -0.41
CA GLY A 26 4.99 11.26 0.35
C GLY A 26 5.58 10.89 1.70
N GLY A 27 6.26 11.84 2.37
CA GLY A 27 7.05 11.56 3.57
C GLY A 27 6.30 10.80 4.68
N ALA A 28 5.02 11.14 4.91
CA ALA A 28 4.21 10.50 5.93
C ALA A 28 3.83 9.04 5.62
N VAL A 29 3.81 8.65 4.35
CA VAL A 29 3.35 7.32 3.90
C VAL A 29 4.49 6.38 3.49
N ILE A 30 5.76 6.81 3.58
CA ILE A 30 6.93 5.97 3.28
C ILE A 30 6.88 4.61 3.99
N PRO A 31 6.54 4.51 5.30
CA PRO A 31 6.50 3.21 5.98
C PRO A 31 5.45 2.24 5.38
N LEU A 32 4.38 2.77 4.79
CA LEU A 32 3.41 1.96 4.06
C LEU A 32 3.98 1.47 2.74
N TYR A 33 4.69 2.31 1.98
CA TYR A 33 5.34 1.92 0.73
C TYR A 33 6.44 0.88 0.93
N ASP A 34 7.24 1.01 1.99
CA ASP A 34 8.23 0.01 2.38
C ASP A 34 7.55 -1.35 2.61
N THR A 35 6.44 -1.34 3.35
CA THR A 35 5.67 -2.57 3.61
C THR A 35 5.02 -3.12 2.35
N LEU A 36 4.41 -2.26 1.53
CA LEU A 36 3.71 -2.63 0.30
C LEU A 36 4.62 -3.38 -0.67
N SER A 37 5.91 -3.05 -0.70
CA SER A 37 6.91 -3.76 -1.53
C SER A 37 7.02 -5.27 -1.22
N HIS A 38 6.57 -5.72 -0.05
CA HIS A 38 6.56 -7.12 0.35
C HIS A 38 5.30 -7.89 -0.06
N TYR A 39 4.28 -7.20 -0.61
CA TYR A 39 2.99 -7.79 -1.00
C TYR A 39 2.86 -7.78 -2.54
N SER A 40 3.50 -8.74 -3.21
CA SER A 40 3.53 -8.81 -4.68
C SER A 40 2.16 -9.01 -5.33
N GLN A 41 1.15 -9.48 -4.57
CA GLN A 41 -0.24 -9.55 -5.04
C GLN A 41 -0.96 -8.19 -5.09
N LEU A 42 -0.40 -7.14 -4.46
CA LEU A 42 -0.95 -5.78 -4.50
C LEU A 42 -0.16 -4.96 -5.53
N ARG A 43 -0.72 -4.83 -6.73
CA ARG A 43 -0.11 -4.03 -7.80
C ARG A 43 -0.27 -2.54 -7.50
N HIS A 44 0.84 -1.87 -7.22
CA HIS A 44 0.84 -0.40 -7.07
C HIS A 44 0.89 0.30 -8.44
N ILE A 45 0.04 1.31 -8.61
CA ILE A 45 0.05 2.25 -9.72
C ILE A 45 0.43 3.63 -9.20
N LEU A 46 1.63 4.07 -9.57
CA LEU A 46 2.09 5.42 -9.28
C LEU A 46 1.30 6.42 -10.11
N VAL A 47 0.55 7.28 -9.44
CA VAL A 47 -0.16 8.39 -10.10
C VAL A 47 0.72 9.63 -10.15
N ARG A 48 0.31 10.66 -10.90
CA ARG A 48 1.06 11.92 -11.02
C ARG A 48 0.68 12.96 -9.97
N HIS A 49 -0.50 12.84 -9.40
CA HIS A 49 -1.05 13.74 -8.40
C HIS A 49 -2.07 12.97 -7.56
N GLU A 50 -2.15 13.25 -6.27
CA GLU A 50 -3.00 12.55 -5.30
C GLU A 50 -4.48 12.62 -5.64
N GLN A 51 -4.94 13.74 -6.23
CA GLN A 51 -6.32 13.88 -6.72
C GLN A 51 -6.68 12.89 -7.85
N GLY A 52 -5.69 12.37 -8.56
CA GLY A 52 -5.88 11.36 -9.61
C GLY A 52 -5.61 9.93 -9.16
N ALA A 53 -5.38 9.72 -7.84
CA ALA A 53 -5.31 8.40 -7.22
C ALA A 53 -6.70 7.81 -7.02
#